data_AF-Q3SNL8-F1
#
_entry.id   AF-Q3SNL8-F1
#
_cell.length_a   1.000
_cell.length_b   1.000
_cell.length_c   1.000
_cell.angle_alpha   90.00
_cell.angle_beta   90.00
_cell.angle_gamma   90.00
#
_symmetry.space_group_name_H-M   'P 1'
#
loop_
_entity.id
_entity.type
_entity.pdbx_description
1 polymer ?
#
loop_
_entity_poly.entity_id
_entity_poly.type
_entity_poly.pdbx_seq_one_letter_code
_entity_poly.pdbx_strand_id
1 'polypeptide(L)'
;MPETVDTLARLKERAAELGCSRGLGVFLDSLERSWEGYVLEAPVPIGIILCARKPEHLVGSISNIELLPYLVDIKALKGRAALFAAGDTEPVVPAMQIDATNPALLRDVSGAPDFAPVSILGCGSVGSKMAMHLARSGVTIGAVSDNGMLRPHNMARHALARASFAGSRACHRACAARTIARGARWRSGRRSSQEQATQNVPAEGSALCCQHNSIARRPRSSLGDRIEAGQGPVR
;
A
#
# COMPACT_ATOMS: atom_id res chain seq x y z
N MET A 1 7.73 21.96 22.03
CA MET A 1 9.21 21.99 22.07
C MET A 1 9.72 20.95 21.10
N PRO A 2 10.80 21.22 20.34
CA PRO A 2 11.49 20.16 19.62
C PRO A 2 12.01 19.11 20.62
N GLU A 3 11.95 17.84 20.24
CA GLU A 3 12.47 16.74 21.04
C GLU A 3 14.00 16.78 21.03
N THR A 4 14.63 16.74 22.20
CA THR A 4 16.09 16.94 22.38
C THR A 4 16.80 15.74 23.00
N VAL A 5 16.09 14.63 23.19
CA VAL A 5 16.69 13.37 23.66
C VAL A 5 17.63 12.84 22.59
N ASP A 6 18.90 12.70 22.93
CA ASP A 6 19.98 12.19 22.08
C ASP A 6 20.77 11.02 22.74
N THR A 7 20.50 10.76 24.02
CA THR A 7 21.24 9.82 24.87
C THR A 7 20.30 9.07 25.83
N LEU A 8 20.75 7.91 26.32
CA LEU A 8 19.98 7.11 27.27
C LEU A 8 19.76 7.85 28.61
N ALA A 9 20.72 8.64 29.07
CA ALA A 9 20.56 9.52 30.23
C ALA A 9 19.39 10.49 30.03
N ARG A 10 19.36 11.20 28.90
CA ARG A 10 18.29 12.15 28.60
C ARG A 10 16.95 11.47 28.39
N LEU A 11 16.92 10.25 27.87
CA LEU A 11 15.69 9.46 27.81
C LEU A 11 15.16 9.14 29.21
N LYS A 12 16.04 8.79 30.16
CA LYS A 12 15.67 8.53 31.56
C LYS A 12 15.16 9.80 32.26
N GLU A 13 15.83 10.93 32.07
CA GLU A 13 15.38 12.25 32.55
C GLU A 13 14.00 12.60 31.98
N ARG A 14 13.83 12.45 30.66
CA ARG A 14 12.57 12.68 29.98
C ARG A 14 11.46 11.77 30.49
N ALA A 15 11.75 10.51 30.75
CA ALA A 15 10.79 9.60 31.37
C ALA A 15 10.40 10.04 32.79
N ALA A 16 11.29 10.67 33.55
CA ALA A 16 10.97 11.23 34.86
C ALA A 16 10.03 12.42 34.79
N GLU A 17 10.29 13.35 33.87
CA GLU A 17 9.40 14.49 33.62
C GLU A 17 7.98 14.05 33.25
N LEU A 18 7.85 12.91 32.55
CA LEU A 18 6.59 12.38 32.05
C LEU A 18 5.92 11.37 33.01
N GLY A 19 6.54 11.05 34.15
CA GLY A 19 6.03 10.05 35.10
C GLY A 19 6.19 8.58 34.66
N CYS A 20 7.06 8.32 33.68
CA CYS A 20 7.32 7.01 33.10
C CYS A 20 8.57 6.29 33.64
N SER A 21 9.33 6.88 34.58
CA SER A 21 10.63 6.34 35.04
C SER A 21 10.58 4.88 35.49
N ARG A 22 9.58 4.51 36.32
CA ARG A 22 9.45 3.14 36.83
C ARG A 22 9.25 2.14 35.70
N GLY A 23 8.39 2.48 34.73
CA GLY A 23 8.12 1.63 33.58
C GLY A 23 9.35 1.45 32.70
N LEU A 24 10.07 2.55 32.44
CA LEU A 24 11.31 2.51 31.65
C LEU A 24 12.39 1.68 32.35
N GLY A 25 12.60 1.85 33.66
CA GLY A 25 13.58 1.07 34.42
C GLY A 25 13.30 -0.43 34.37
N VAL A 26 12.06 -0.84 34.66
CA VAL A 26 11.64 -2.25 34.57
C VAL A 26 11.84 -2.81 33.16
N PHE A 27 11.54 -2.02 32.12
CA PHE A 27 11.77 -2.42 30.74
C PHE A 27 13.25 -2.66 30.45
N LEU A 28 14.14 -1.72 30.79
CA LEU A 28 15.58 -1.84 30.54
C LEU A 28 16.19 -3.04 31.29
N ASP A 29 15.80 -3.25 32.56
CA ASP A 29 16.26 -4.41 33.34
C ASP A 29 15.76 -5.74 32.77
N SER A 30 14.53 -5.75 32.23
CA SER A 30 13.96 -6.94 31.59
C SER A 30 14.60 -7.20 30.23
N LEU A 31 14.97 -6.14 29.50
CA LEU A 31 15.67 -6.23 28.23
C LEU A 31 17.05 -6.87 28.43
N GLU A 32 17.83 -6.40 29.40
CA GLU A 32 19.15 -6.97 29.73
C GLU A 32 19.07 -8.46 30.05
N ARG A 33 18.11 -8.86 30.91
CA ARG A 33 17.87 -10.26 31.29
C ARG A 33 17.37 -11.11 30.14
N SER A 34 16.47 -10.60 29.31
CA SER A 34 15.89 -11.37 28.19
C SER A 34 16.91 -11.68 27.10
N TRP A 35 17.98 -10.89 27.03
CA TRP A 35 19.07 -11.04 26.08
C TRP A 35 20.30 -11.71 26.68
N GLU A 36 20.20 -12.24 27.89
CA GLU A 36 21.25 -13.05 28.49
C GLU A 36 21.47 -14.33 27.66
N GLY A 37 22.74 -14.63 27.34
CA GLY A 37 23.10 -15.78 26.50
C GLY A 37 22.90 -15.59 24.99
N TYR A 38 22.21 -14.54 24.54
CA TYR A 38 22.11 -14.21 23.12
C TYR A 38 23.37 -13.52 22.62
N VAL A 39 23.87 -13.98 21.47
CA VAL A 39 25.01 -13.38 20.76
C VAL A 39 24.60 -13.11 19.32
N LEU A 40 24.70 -11.84 18.93
CA LEU A 40 24.43 -11.36 17.58
C LEU A 40 25.60 -10.50 17.11
N GLU A 41 25.98 -10.67 15.85
CA GLU A 41 27.11 -9.95 15.24
C GLU A 41 26.74 -8.52 14.80
N ALA A 42 25.45 -8.20 14.79
CA ALA A 42 24.92 -6.89 14.40
C ALA A 42 24.15 -6.23 15.56
N PRO A 43 24.18 -4.89 15.68
CA PRO A 43 23.29 -4.16 16.58
C PRO A 43 21.83 -4.41 16.23
N VAL A 44 20.97 -4.43 17.26
CA VAL A 44 19.53 -4.61 17.08
C VAL A 44 18.81 -3.35 17.54
N PRO A 45 18.01 -2.70 16.66
CA PRO A 45 17.28 -1.50 17.03
C PRO A 45 16.08 -1.86 17.90
N ILE A 46 15.95 -1.19 19.04
CA ILE A 46 14.85 -1.33 19.99
C ILE A 46 14.04 -0.03 20.00
N GLY A 47 12.75 -0.17 19.68
CA GLY A 47 11.78 0.91 19.81
C GLY A 47 11.28 1.02 21.25
N ILE A 48 11.43 2.20 21.85
CA ILE A 48 10.91 2.53 23.17
C ILE A 48 9.83 3.59 22.99
N ILE A 49 8.61 3.34 23.44
CA ILE A 49 7.51 4.31 23.37
C ILE A 49 7.16 4.75 24.78
N LEU A 50 7.44 6.02 25.11
CA LEU A 50 6.96 6.61 26.35
C LEU A 50 5.51 7.05 26.16
N CYS A 51 4.61 6.51 26.98
CA CYS A 51 3.19 6.84 26.97
C CYS A 51 2.89 7.91 28.02
N ALA A 52 3.02 9.18 27.66
CA ALA A 52 2.82 10.30 28.57
C ALA A 52 1.34 10.68 28.69
N ARG A 53 0.80 10.75 29.91
CA ARG A 53 -0.57 11.23 30.14
C ARG A 53 -0.60 12.76 30.18
N LYS A 54 -1.39 13.37 29.30
CA LYS A 54 -1.72 14.79 29.32
C LYS A 54 -2.97 15.05 30.17
N PRO A 55 -3.12 16.28 30.72
CA PRO A 55 -4.33 16.68 31.43
C PRO A 55 -5.58 16.59 30.54
N GLU A 56 -5.45 17.02 29.29
CA GLU A 56 -6.55 17.08 28.32
C GLU A 56 -6.35 16.10 27.16
N HIS A 57 -7.45 15.80 26.46
CA HIS A 57 -7.40 15.02 25.22
C HIS A 57 -6.59 15.74 24.15
N LEU A 58 -5.80 14.96 23.40
CA LEU A 58 -5.12 15.49 22.23
C LEU A 58 -6.18 15.85 21.18
N VAL A 59 -6.01 16.98 20.49
CA VAL A 59 -6.94 17.42 19.44
C VAL A 59 -7.04 16.32 18.38
N GLY A 60 -8.26 15.87 18.10
CA GLY A 60 -8.52 14.77 17.15
C GLY A 60 -8.22 13.37 17.68
N SER A 61 -7.89 13.21 18.97
CA SER A 61 -7.67 11.91 19.62
C SER A 61 -8.77 11.59 20.64
N ILE A 62 -9.10 10.32 20.74
CA ILE A 62 -9.98 9.78 21.80
C ILE A 62 -9.24 9.55 23.12
N SER A 63 -7.93 9.82 23.18
CA SER A 63 -7.08 9.56 24.34
C SER A 63 -6.32 10.80 24.76
N ASN A 64 -6.08 10.93 26.07
CA ASN A 64 -5.16 11.90 26.66
C ASN A 64 -3.74 11.34 26.83
N ILE A 65 -3.41 10.26 26.12
CA ILE A 65 -2.05 9.69 26.10
C ILE A 65 -1.32 10.16 24.84
N GLU A 66 -0.19 10.83 25.03
CA GLU A 66 0.78 11.16 23.99
C GLU A 66 1.82 10.04 23.88
N LEU A 67 2.05 9.55 22.67
CA LEU A 67 3.06 8.54 22.38
C LEU A 67 4.33 9.24 21.92
N LEU A 68 5.44 9.02 22.64
CA LEU A 68 6.75 9.57 22.34
C LEU A 68 7.71 8.41 22.02
N PRO A 69 7.89 8.06 20.74
CA PRO A 69 8.73 6.94 20.33
C PRO A 69 10.20 7.36 20.20
N TYR A 70 11.09 6.46 20.62
CA TYR A 70 12.54 6.59 20.57
C TYR A 70 13.15 5.28 20.06
N LEU A 71 14.33 5.36 19.45
CA LEU A 71 15.11 4.22 19.01
C LEU A 71 16.45 4.21 19.75
N VAL A 72 16.83 3.03 20.25
CA VAL A 72 18.15 2.76 20.82
C VAL A 72 18.65 1.44 20.27
N ASP A 73 19.94 1.37 19.95
CA ASP A 73 20.55 0.12 19.51
C ASP A 73 21.09 -0.67 20.70
N ILE A 74 20.76 -1.96 20.77
CA ILE A 74 21.42 -2.89 21.69
C ILE A 74 22.51 -3.67 20.99
N LYS A 75 23.60 -3.93 21.72
CA LYS A 75 24.79 -4.62 21.21
C LYS A 75 24.98 -5.94 21.94
N ALA A 76 24.37 -6.99 21.40
CA ALA A 76 24.49 -8.35 21.95
C ALA A 76 25.77 -9.06 21.47
N LEU A 77 26.92 -8.38 21.52
CA LEU A 77 28.18 -8.93 21.02
C LEU A 77 28.76 -9.99 21.96
N LYS A 78 29.58 -10.89 21.42
CA LYS A 78 30.28 -11.92 22.21
C LYS A 78 31.18 -11.26 23.27
N GLY A 79 31.06 -11.69 24.52
CA GLY A 79 31.87 -11.14 25.63
C GLY A 79 31.43 -9.75 26.09
N ARG A 80 30.20 -9.31 25.77
CA ARG A 80 29.64 -8.05 26.26
C ARG A 80 29.54 -8.02 27.79
N ALA A 81 29.79 -6.85 28.37
CA ALA A 81 29.51 -6.59 29.79
C ALA A 81 28.06 -6.14 30.04
N ALA A 82 27.44 -5.45 29.07
CA ALA A 82 26.06 -4.97 29.10
C ALA A 82 25.52 -4.83 27.66
N LEU A 83 24.20 -4.71 27.46
CA LEU A 83 23.62 -4.44 26.13
C LEU A 83 23.94 -3.03 25.62
N PHE A 84 24.04 -2.08 26.53
CA PHE A 84 24.36 -0.68 26.27
C PHE A 84 25.82 -0.43 26.64
N ALA A 85 26.73 -0.62 25.69
CA ALA A 85 28.17 -0.54 25.93
C ALA A 85 28.62 0.86 26.41
N ALA A 86 27.92 1.92 25.99
CA ALA A 86 28.19 3.30 26.39
C ALA A 86 27.39 3.74 27.64
N GLY A 87 26.59 2.83 28.22
CA GLY A 87 25.76 3.10 29.40
C GLY A 87 24.85 4.30 29.19
N ASP A 88 24.95 5.29 30.08
CA ASP A 88 24.14 6.51 30.04
C ASP A 88 24.40 7.42 28.83
N THR A 89 25.55 7.25 28.17
CA THR A 89 25.89 7.98 26.94
C THR A 89 25.49 7.22 25.67
N GLU A 90 24.81 6.08 25.79
CA GLU A 90 24.33 5.32 24.64
C GLU A 90 23.40 6.19 23.77
N PRO A 91 23.64 6.27 22.45
CA PRO A 91 22.84 7.12 21.56
C PRO A 91 21.38 6.70 21.52
N VAL A 92 20.50 7.68 21.61
CA VAL A 92 19.05 7.51 21.44
C VAL A 92 18.58 8.49 20.37
N VAL A 93 17.73 8.02 19.46
CA VAL A 93 17.18 8.87 18.40
C VAL A 93 15.67 8.98 18.57
N PRO A 94 15.11 10.21 18.61
CA PRO A 94 13.67 10.40 18.55
C PRO A 94 13.11 9.84 17.25
N ALA A 95 12.02 9.10 17.36
CA ALA A 95 11.32 8.54 16.21
C ALA A 95 9.99 9.26 15.98
N MET A 96 9.34 8.95 14.85
CA MET A 96 8.01 9.41 14.54
C MET A 96 7.13 8.22 14.18
N GLN A 97 5.93 8.16 14.74
CA GLN A 97 4.93 7.20 14.30
C GLN A 97 4.31 7.70 13.00
N ILE A 98 4.31 6.84 11.98
CA ILE A 98 3.61 7.08 10.72
C ILE A 98 2.54 6.01 10.60
N ASP A 99 1.28 6.44 10.57
CA ASP A 99 0.17 5.51 10.39
C ASP A 99 0.19 4.90 8.99
N ALA A 100 -0.08 3.60 8.92
CA ALA A 100 -0.21 2.93 7.65
C ALA A 100 -1.40 3.50 6.87
N THR A 101 -1.15 3.89 5.62
CA THR A 101 -2.20 4.40 4.73
C THR A 101 -3.31 3.36 4.57
N ASN A 102 -4.52 3.74 4.96
CA ASN A 102 -5.70 2.91 4.83
C ASN A 102 -6.93 3.79 4.48
N PRO A 103 -8.02 3.20 3.97
CA PRO A 103 -9.20 3.97 3.57
C PRO A 103 -9.84 4.80 4.69
N ALA A 104 -9.82 4.32 5.94
CA ALA A 104 -10.40 5.05 7.06
C ALA A 104 -9.57 6.31 7.39
N LEU A 105 -8.24 6.18 7.46
CA LEU A 105 -7.32 7.31 7.65
C LEU A 105 -7.47 8.35 6.54
N LEU A 106 -7.57 7.91 5.28
CA LEU A 106 -7.76 8.81 4.15
C LEU A 106 -9.10 9.55 4.19
N ARG A 107 -10.19 8.88 4.63
CA ARG A 107 -11.49 9.53 4.84
C ARG A 107 -11.43 10.57 5.95
N ASP A 108 -10.83 10.22 7.07
CA ASP A 108 -10.69 11.09 8.25
C ASP A 108 -9.94 12.37 7.89
N VAL A 109 -8.75 12.24 7.28
CA VAL A 109 -7.93 13.39 6.86
C VAL A 109 -8.60 14.22 5.75
N SER A 110 -9.39 13.61 4.88
CA SER A 110 -10.09 14.33 3.80
C SER A 110 -11.45 14.90 4.20
N GLY A 111 -11.97 14.56 5.39
CA GLY A 111 -13.34 14.88 5.81
C GLY A 111 -14.42 14.25 4.92
N ALA A 112 -14.09 13.19 4.17
CA ALA A 112 -15.03 12.56 3.26
C ALA A 112 -15.97 11.60 4.01
N PRO A 113 -17.28 11.58 3.69
CA PRO A 113 -18.19 10.63 4.30
C PRO A 113 -17.87 9.20 3.84
N ASP A 114 -18.33 8.22 4.62
CA ASP A 114 -18.19 6.82 4.23
C ASP A 114 -19.18 6.48 3.11
N PHE A 115 -18.64 6.16 1.93
CA PHE A 115 -19.43 5.80 0.75
C PHE A 115 -19.39 4.30 0.53
N ALA A 116 -20.53 3.74 0.09
CA ALA A 116 -20.54 2.41 -0.49
C ALA A 116 -19.55 2.32 -1.67
N PRO A 117 -18.97 1.13 -1.95
CA PRO A 117 -18.05 0.96 -3.06
C PRO A 117 -18.62 1.46 -4.39
N VAL A 118 -17.84 2.27 -5.11
CA VAL A 118 -18.28 2.92 -6.35
C VAL A 118 -17.77 2.21 -7.59
N SER A 119 -18.55 2.29 -8.67
CA SER A 119 -18.15 1.84 -10.00
C SER A 119 -18.00 3.02 -10.94
N ILE A 120 -16.93 3.06 -11.74
CA ILE A 120 -16.67 4.15 -12.67
C ILE A 120 -16.86 3.65 -14.10
N LEU A 121 -17.81 4.28 -14.82
CA LEU A 121 -18.06 4.05 -16.23
C LEU A 121 -17.42 5.17 -17.05
N GLY A 122 -16.48 4.80 -17.91
CA GLY A 122 -15.76 5.75 -18.74
C GLY A 122 -14.65 6.46 -17.99
N CYS A 123 -13.48 6.53 -18.62
CA CYS A 123 -12.29 6.90 -17.91
C CYS A 123 -11.23 7.53 -18.83
N GLY A 124 -11.70 8.51 -19.57
CA GLY A 124 -10.85 9.55 -20.12
C GLY A 124 -10.34 10.49 -19.03
N SER A 125 -10.25 11.77 -19.39
CA SER A 125 -9.75 12.84 -18.51
C SER A 125 -10.54 12.94 -17.20
N VAL A 126 -11.88 12.93 -17.28
CA VAL A 126 -12.76 13.12 -16.12
C VAL A 126 -12.73 11.92 -15.19
N GLY A 127 -13.05 10.73 -15.72
CA GLY A 127 -13.11 9.51 -14.89
C GLY A 127 -11.78 9.16 -14.23
N SER A 128 -10.63 9.49 -14.84
CA SER A 128 -9.32 9.28 -14.21
C SER A 128 -9.03 10.24 -13.05
N LYS A 129 -9.46 11.50 -13.13
CA LYS A 129 -9.37 12.45 -12.01
C LYS A 129 -10.33 12.09 -10.91
N MET A 130 -11.57 11.76 -11.27
CA MET A 130 -12.59 11.34 -10.32
C MET A 130 -12.14 10.09 -9.55
N ALA A 131 -11.61 9.07 -10.26
CA ALA A 131 -11.02 7.89 -9.63
C ALA A 131 -9.89 8.24 -8.65
N MET A 132 -9.01 9.16 -9.03
CA MET A 132 -7.91 9.59 -8.18
C MET A 132 -8.39 10.31 -6.92
N HIS A 133 -9.37 11.22 -7.04
CA HIS A 133 -9.94 11.92 -5.89
C HIS A 133 -10.67 10.95 -4.96
N LEU A 134 -11.50 10.05 -5.51
CA LEU A 134 -12.20 9.02 -4.73
C LEU A 134 -11.23 8.12 -3.97
N ALA A 135 -10.15 7.67 -4.63
CA ALA A 135 -9.14 6.85 -3.96
C ALA A 135 -8.43 7.62 -2.83
N ARG A 136 -8.08 8.90 -3.05
CA ARG A 136 -7.42 9.74 -2.05
C ARG A 136 -8.33 10.16 -0.89
N SER A 137 -9.64 10.15 -1.10
CA SER A 137 -10.63 10.34 -0.05
C SER A 137 -11.02 9.04 0.64
N GLY A 138 -10.29 7.94 0.41
CA GLY A 138 -10.56 6.64 1.04
C GLY A 138 -11.82 5.94 0.54
N VAL A 139 -12.38 6.32 -0.60
CA VAL A 139 -13.52 5.62 -1.22
C VAL A 139 -13.03 4.38 -1.95
N THR A 140 -13.73 3.26 -1.72
CA THR A 140 -13.43 2.00 -2.40
C THR A 140 -13.98 2.02 -3.82
N ILE A 141 -13.12 1.89 -4.83
CA ILE A 141 -13.53 1.72 -6.24
C ILE A 141 -13.62 0.22 -6.52
N GLY A 142 -14.85 -0.30 -6.63
CA GLY A 142 -15.12 -1.73 -6.82
C GLY A 142 -14.97 -2.20 -8.26
N ALA A 143 -15.30 -1.35 -9.24
CA ALA A 143 -15.17 -1.68 -10.65
C ALA A 143 -14.93 -0.44 -11.51
N VAL A 144 -14.22 -0.65 -12.62
CA VAL A 144 -14.00 0.39 -13.63
C VAL A 144 -14.11 -0.21 -15.03
N SER A 145 -14.91 0.42 -15.89
CA SER A 145 -15.15 -0.05 -17.26
C SER A 145 -14.88 1.06 -18.27
N ASP A 146 -14.13 0.73 -19.32
CA ASP A 146 -13.82 1.62 -20.44
C ASP A 146 -13.45 0.76 -21.66
N ASN A 147 -14.09 1.00 -22.81
CA ASN A 147 -13.80 0.28 -24.06
C ASN A 147 -12.74 0.99 -24.93
N GLY A 148 -12.23 2.13 -24.48
CA GLY A 148 -11.23 2.94 -25.15
C GLY A 148 -9.80 2.49 -24.87
N MET A 149 -8.94 2.67 -25.87
CA MET A 149 -7.49 2.51 -25.74
C MET A 149 -6.84 3.82 -25.28
N LEU A 150 -5.79 3.74 -24.46
CA LEU A 150 -5.02 4.91 -24.06
C LEU A 150 -4.10 5.28 -25.24
N ARG A 151 -4.39 6.40 -25.90
CA ARG A 151 -3.54 6.93 -26.99
C ARG A 151 -2.70 8.11 -26.47
N PRO A 152 -1.53 8.41 -27.07
CA PRO A 152 -0.60 9.45 -26.59
C PRO A 152 -1.25 10.80 -26.25
N HIS A 153 -2.14 11.32 -27.11
CA HIS A 153 -2.84 12.58 -26.84
C HIS A 153 -3.73 12.56 -25.57
N ASN A 154 -4.18 11.38 -25.12
CA ASN A 154 -4.95 11.25 -23.89
C ASN A 154 -4.08 11.28 -22.64
N MET A 155 -2.79 10.90 -22.76
CA MET A 155 -1.87 10.86 -21.63
C MET A 155 -1.68 12.24 -21.02
N ALA A 156 -1.60 13.28 -21.85
CA ALA A 156 -1.46 14.67 -21.41
C ALA A 156 -2.59 15.15 -20.47
N ARG A 157 -3.76 14.52 -20.51
CA ARG A 157 -4.94 14.93 -19.72
C ARG A 157 -5.43 13.86 -18.74
N HIS A 158 -4.82 12.68 -18.74
CA HIS A 158 -5.26 11.55 -17.92
C HIS A 158 -4.47 11.51 -16.60
N ALA A 159 -5.17 11.59 -15.46
CA ALA A 159 -4.55 11.82 -14.15
C ALA A 159 -3.56 10.72 -13.71
N LEU A 160 -3.72 9.51 -14.25
CA LEU A 160 -2.91 8.35 -13.89
C LEU A 160 -1.92 7.96 -14.98
N ALA A 161 -1.71 8.79 -16.02
CA ALA A 161 -0.76 8.48 -17.09
C ALA A 161 0.69 8.40 -16.55
N ARG A 162 1.46 7.41 -17.02
CA ARG A 162 2.89 7.24 -16.71
C ARG A 162 3.65 6.98 -18.01
N ALA A 163 4.92 7.38 -18.08
CA ALA A 163 5.72 7.33 -19.31
C ALA A 163 5.86 5.92 -19.93
N SER A 164 5.76 4.86 -19.13
CA SER A 164 6.13 3.49 -19.52
C SER A 164 4.99 2.59 -20.01
N PHE A 165 3.78 3.10 -20.24
CA PHE A 165 2.60 2.23 -20.46
C PHE A 165 1.88 2.46 -21.79
N ALA A 166 1.82 1.41 -22.61
CA ALA A 166 0.90 1.26 -23.74
C ALA A 166 -0.10 0.13 -23.43
N GLY A 167 -1.41 0.39 -23.51
CA GLY A 167 -2.44 -0.61 -23.20
C GLY A 167 -3.86 -0.06 -23.11
N SER A 168 -4.82 -0.94 -22.76
CA SER A 168 -6.23 -0.54 -22.52
C SER A 168 -6.35 0.39 -21.31
N ARG A 169 -7.25 1.39 -21.37
CA ARG A 169 -7.42 2.38 -20.28
C ARG A 169 -7.80 1.71 -18.95
N ALA A 170 -8.62 0.66 -19.00
CA ALA A 170 -9.09 -0.05 -17.80
C ALA A 170 -7.98 -0.88 -17.11
N CYS A 171 -7.16 -1.63 -17.87
CA CYS A 171 -6.03 -2.38 -17.30
C CYS A 171 -4.99 -1.42 -16.67
N HIS A 172 -4.77 -0.25 -17.27
CA HIS A 172 -3.87 0.79 -16.73
C HIS A 172 -4.26 1.24 -15.31
N ARG A 173 -5.57 1.33 -15.03
CA ARG A 173 -6.10 1.80 -13.74
C ARG A 173 -6.14 0.75 -12.64
N ALA A 174 -6.46 -0.50 -12.98
CA ALA A 174 -6.42 -1.59 -11.99
C ALA A 174 -5.01 -1.73 -11.40
N CYS A 175 -3.97 -1.44 -12.20
CA CYS A 175 -2.57 -1.43 -11.74
C CYS A 175 -2.23 -0.18 -10.90
N ALA A 176 -2.60 1.02 -11.35
CA ALA A 176 -2.29 2.27 -10.64
C ALA A 176 -3.09 2.46 -9.33
N ALA A 177 -4.36 2.05 -9.29
CA ALA A 177 -5.19 2.14 -8.08
C ALA A 177 -4.75 1.13 -7.00
N ARG A 178 -4.20 -0.03 -7.38
CA ARG A 178 -3.57 -0.99 -6.44
C ARG A 178 -2.35 -0.41 -5.73
N THR A 179 -1.62 0.51 -6.35
CA THR A 179 -0.49 1.20 -5.71
C THR A 179 -0.96 2.21 -4.66
N ILE A 180 -2.10 2.86 -4.89
CA ILE A 180 -2.66 3.88 -3.99
C ILE A 180 -3.44 3.24 -2.82
N ALA A 181 -4.12 2.12 -3.05
CA ALA A 181 -4.89 1.39 -2.05
C ALA A 181 -4.36 -0.04 -1.92
N ARG A 182 -3.33 -0.25 -1.08
CA ARG A 182 -2.92 -1.60 -0.66
C ARG A 182 -4.06 -2.20 0.17
N GLY A 183 -4.99 -2.90 -0.49
CA GLY A 183 -6.16 -3.55 0.14
C GLY A 183 -7.30 -3.94 -0.81
N ALA A 184 -7.39 -3.36 -2.02
CA ALA A 184 -8.49 -3.65 -2.94
C ALA A 184 -8.18 -4.84 -3.87
N ARG A 185 -8.90 -5.96 -3.71
CA ARG A 185 -8.83 -7.12 -4.62
C ARG A 185 -9.65 -6.84 -5.88
N TRP A 186 -8.96 -6.50 -6.97
CA TRP A 186 -9.58 -6.12 -8.25
C TRP A 186 -9.76 -7.30 -9.21
N ARG A 187 -10.95 -7.45 -9.79
CA ARG A 187 -11.22 -8.34 -10.94
C ARG A 187 -11.45 -7.49 -12.20
N SER A 188 -10.55 -7.57 -13.17
CA SER A 188 -10.81 -7.06 -14.52
C SER A 188 -11.70 -8.07 -15.26
N GLY A 189 -12.99 -7.80 -15.35
CA GLY A 189 -13.90 -8.61 -16.16
C GLY A 189 -13.78 -8.25 -17.64
N ARG A 190 -13.19 -9.11 -18.46
CA ARG A 190 -13.73 -9.37 -19.80
C ARG A 190 -14.43 -10.71 -19.71
N ARG A 191 -15.75 -10.72 -19.65
CA ARG A 191 -16.51 -11.94 -19.94
C ARG A 191 -17.01 -11.81 -21.37
N SER A 192 -16.45 -12.61 -22.27
CA SER A 192 -17.15 -13.00 -23.49
C SER A 192 -18.33 -13.88 -23.08
N SER A 193 -19.46 -13.72 -23.75
CA SER A 193 -20.76 -14.31 -23.41
C SER A 193 -20.89 -15.83 -23.64
N GLN A 194 -19.82 -16.60 -23.46
CA GLN A 194 -19.81 -18.06 -23.57
C GLN A 194 -18.80 -18.63 -22.57
N GLU A 195 -19.20 -18.84 -21.31
CA GLU A 195 -18.62 -19.82 -20.37
C GLU A 195 -19.37 -19.68 -19.04
N GLN A 196 -20.58 -20.20 -19.01
CA GLN A 196 -21.23 -20.66 -17.78
C GLN A 196 -21.10 -22.17 -17.76
N ALA A 197 -20.05 -22.71 -17.16
CA ALA A 197 -20.05 -24.04 -16.57
C ALA A 197 -18.79 -24.26 -15.73
N THR A 198 -18.99 -24.82 -14.54
CA THR A 198 -18.01 -25.41 -13.60
C THR A 198 -17.35 -24.48 -12.57
N GLN A 199 -17.68 -24.77 -11.31
CA GLN A 199 -17.08 -24.24 -10.09
C GLN A 199 -16.04 -25.26 -9.53
N ASN A 200 -15.12 -24.71 -8.72
CA ASN A 200 -14.28 -25.33 -7.68
C ASN A 200 -12.93 -25.96 -8.06
N VAL A 201 -11.82 -25.36 -7.57
CA VAL A 201 -10.66 -25.92 -6.79
C VAL A 201 -9.78 -24.74 -6.29
N PRO A 202 -9.09 -24.80 -5.12
CA PRO A 202 -8.48 -23.64 -4.44
C PRO A 202 -6.96 -23.46 -4.65
N ALA A 203 -6.48 -22.28 -4.20
CA ALA A 203 -5.11 -21.84 -3.85
C ALA A 203 -4.03 -21.72 -4.95
N GLU A 204 -3.43 -20.53 -5.02
CA GLU A 204 -1.98 -20.24 -4.99
C GLU A 204 -1.59 -18.98 -5.78
N GLY A 205 -0.61 -18.26 -5.24
CA GLY A 205 -0.22 -16.93 -5.68
C GLY A 205 0.37 -16.92 -7.08
N SER A 206 -0.13 -16.02 -7.93
CA SER A 206 0.64 -15.47 -9.05
C SER A 206 0.08 -14.11 -9.45
N ALA A 207 0.98 -13.13 -9.54
CA ALA A 207 0.71 -11.83 -10.09
C ALA A 207 0.57 -11.94 -11.62
N LEU A 208 -0.63 -12.25 -12.12
CA LEU A 208 -0.91 -12.13 -13.56
C LEU A 208 -1.25 -10.67 -13.89
N CYS A 209 -0.20 -9.95 -14.31
CA CYS A 209 -0.31 -8.77 -15.15
C CYS A 209 -0.89 -9.19 -16.52
N CYS A 210 -1.84 -8.40 -17.05
CA CYS A 210 -2.53 -8.56 -18.33
C CYS A 210 -1.67 -9.29 -19.41
N GLN A 211 -1.79 -10.63 -19.53
CA GLN A 211 -1.23 -11.35 -20.66
C GLN A 211 -2.01 -10.94 -21.91
N HIS A 212 -1.32 -10.29 -22.85
CA HIS A 212 -1.82 -9.97 -24.17
C HIS A 212 -2.00 -11.28 -24.95
N ASN A 213 -3.24 -11.69 -25.18
CA ASN A 213 -3.51 -12.66 -26.23
C ASN A 213 -3.67 -11.89 -27.54
N SER A 214 -2.59 -11.83 -28.33
CA SER A 214 -2.65 -11.36 -29.71
C SER A 214 -3.46 -12.38 -30.51
N ILE A 215 -4.72 -12.08 -30.77
CA ILE A 215 -5.47 -12.79 -31.80
C ILE A 215 -4.81 -12.45 -33.14
N ALA A 216 -3.97 -13.36 -33.61
CA ALA A 216 -3.44 -13.34 -34.97
C ALA A 216 -4.63 -13.31 -35.94
N ARG A 217 -4.73 -12.24 -36.74
CA ARG A 217 -5.63 -12.22 -37.90
C ARG A 217 -5.16 -13.33 -38.83
N ARG A 218 -6.02 -14.32 -39.12
CA ARG A 218 -5.72 -15.33 -40.15
C ARG A 218 -5.48 -14.63 -41.49
N PRO A 219 -4.45 -15.01 -42.26
CA PRO A 219 -4.28 -14.53 -43.62
C PRO A 219 -5.39 -15.12 -44.51
N ARG A 220 -5.90 -14.32 -45.44
CA ARG A 220 -6.80 -14.80 -46.51
C ARG A 220 -5.99 -15.74 -47.41
N SER A 221 -6.29 -17.03 -47.39
CA SER A 221 -5.80 -17.97 -48.40
C SER A 221 -6.67 -17.85 -49.66
N SER A 222 -6.03 -17.45 -50.75
CA SER A 222 -6.48 -17.64 -52.11
C SER A 222 -6.61 -19.12 -52.45
N LEU A 223 -7.79 -19.58 -52.85
CA LEU A 223 -7.95 -20.77 -53.68
C LEU A 223 -8.90 -20.40 -54.83
N GLY A 224 -8.40 -20.53 -56.05
CA GLY A 224 -9.14 -20.33 -57.28
C GLY A 224 -9.95 -21.56 -57.68
N ASP A 225 -10.80 -21.29 -58.68
CA ASP A 225 -11.28 -22.15 -59.76
C ASP A 225 -11.98 -23.47 -59.44
N ARG A 226 -13.31 -23.47 -59.66
CA ARG A 226 -14.03 -24.35 -60.60
C ARG A 226 -15.54 -24.24 -60.37
N ILE A 227 -16.26 -23.56 -61.26
CA ILE A 227 -17.64 -23.91 -61.60
C ILE A 227 -17.80 -23.78 -63.12
N GLU A 228 -18.02 -24.93 -63.75
CA GLU A 228 -18.32 -25.10 -65.17
C GLU A 228 -19.75 -24.63 -65.53
N ALA A 229 -19.91 -24.40 -66.82
CA ALA A 229 -21.09 -23.91 -67.52
C ALA A 229 -22.34 -24.80 -67.40
N GLY A 230 -23.51 -24.16 -67.40
CA GLY A 230 -24.81 -24.77 -67.68
C GLY A 230 -25.71 -23.78 -68.40
N GLN A 231 -26.02 -24.05 -69.66
CA GLN A 231 -26.81 -23.23 -70.58
C GLN A 231 -28.34 -23.39 -70.38
N GLY A 232 -29.06 -22.26 -70.46
CA GLY A 232 -30.36 -22.12 -71.14
C GLY A 232 -31.67 -22.22 -70.33
N PRO A 233 -32.82 -21.71 -70.84
CA PRO A 233 -33.00 -20.55 -71.70
C PRO A 233 -34.07 -19.54 -71.21
N VAL A 234 -34.07 -18.41 -71.89
CA VAL A 234 -34.96 -17.24 -71.78
C VAL A 234 -36.38 -17.56 -72.27
N ARG A 235 -37.39 -17.04 -71.57
CA ARG A 235 -38.69 -16.66 -72.11
C ARG A 235 -38.94 -15.20 -71.81
#